data_AF-A0A4U0VXR3-F1
#
_entry.id   AF-A0A4U0VXR3-F1
#
_cell.length_a   1.000
_cell.length_b   1.000
_cell.length_c   1.000
_cell.angle_alpha   90.00
_cell.angle_beta   90.00
_cell.angle_gamma   90.00
#
_symmetry.space_group_name_H-M   'P 1'
#
loop_
_entity.id
_entity.type
_entity.pdbx_description
1 polymer ?
#
loop_
_entity_poly.entity_id
_entity_poly.type
_entity_poly.pdbx_seq_one_letter_code
_entity_poly.pdbx_strand_id
1 'polypeptide(L)'
;MSRIATKRLQKELSDLQTKGCPTGCRVVQAENLEEWIIAVRVLGETVYEGEEFALASPLARNRFRFNSQYPIDSPEVTFLNTDDFSPPTHPHVYTNGTMQSMLASCKKKELPPDNDRYVRNAPKSPKDTRWAYHDDTV
;
A
#
# COMPACT_ATOMS: atom_id res chain seq x y z
N MET A 1 -0.90 -20.72 4.40
CA MET A 1 0.27 -20.04 5.00
C MET A 1 1.19 -21.03 5.71
N SER A 2 2.44 -20.65 6.03
CA SER A 2 3.31 -21.43 6.92
C SER A 2 2.98 -21.20 8.40
N ARG A 3 3.38 -22.12 9.28
CA ARG A 3 3.17 -22.00 10.74
C ARG A 3 3.91 -20.80 11.37
N ILE A 4 4.94 -20.28 10.70
CA ILE A 4 5.68 -19.07 11.10
C ILE A 4 4.88 -17.82 10.70
N ALA A 5 4.43 -17.76 9.44
CA ALA A 5 3.57 -16.68 8.95
C ALA A 5 2.33 -16.50 9.82
N THR A 6 1.57 -17.59 10.06
CA THR A 6 0.37 -17.57 10.92
C THR A 6 0.65 -17.02 12.31
N LYS A 7 1.72 -17.47 12.99
CA LYS A 7 2.09 -16.96 14.33
C LYS A 7 2.49 -15.48 14.31
N ARG A 8 3.21 -15.03 13.28
CA ARG A 8 3.64 -13.63 13.15
C ARG A 8 2.43 -12.71 12.94
N LEU A 9 1.53 -13.09 12.05
CA LEU A 9 0.34 -12.31 11.70
C LEU A 9 -0.70 -12.29 12.83
N GLN A 10 -0.86 -13.40 13.56
CA GLN A 10 -1.66 -13.41 14.79
C GLN A 10 -1.10 -12.45 15.85
N LYS A 11 0.22 -12.33 15.97
CA LYS A 11 0.83 -11.34 16.87
C LYS A 11 0.60 -9.92 16.38
N GLU A 12 0.80 -9.62 15.10
CA GLU A 12 0.62 -8.27 14.57
C GLU A 12 -0.85 -7.82 14.59
N LEU A 13 -1.81 -8.71 14.31
CA LEU A 13 -3.24 -8.44 14.48
C LEU A 13 -3.60 -8.17 15.95
N SER A 14 -3.08 -8.98 16.87
CA SER A 14 -3.26 -8.78 18.32
C SER A 14 -2.62 -7.47 18.80
N ASP A 15 -1.43 -7.13 18.30
CA ASP A 15 -0.77 -5.85 18.59
C ASP A 15 -1.60 -4.66 18.06
N LEU A 16 -2.13 -4.72 16.83
CA LEU A 16 -3.04 -3.69 16.27
C LEU A 16 -4.34 -3.54 17.08
N GLN A 17 -4.91 -4.64 17.56
CA GLN A 17 -6.14 -4.64 18.36
C GLN A 17 -5.93 -4.17 19.80
N THR A 18 -4.77 -4.47 20.41
CA THR A 18 -4.51 -4.19 21.84
C THR A 18 -3.76 -2.88 22.11
N LYS A 19 -2.88 -2.46 21.20
CA LYS A 19 -2.13 -1.20 21.29
C LYS A 19 -2.77 -0.07 20.47
N GLY A 20 -3.73 -0.40 19.63
CA GLY A 20 -4.30 0.49 18.63
C GLY A 20 -3.40 0.63 17.40
N CYS A 21 -3.91 1.36 16.42
CA CYS A 21 -3.15 1.74 15.22
C CYS A 21 -2.21 2.92 15.53
N PRO A 22 -1.07 3.07 14.81
CA PRO A 22 -0.28 4.30 14.83
C PRO A 22 -1.13 5.54 14.50
N THR A 23 -0.76 6.71 15.03
CA THR A 23 -1.51 7.96 14.79
C THR A 23 -1.67 8.22 13.28
N GLY A 24 -2.91 8.38 12.83
CA GLY A 24 -3.27 8.53 11.41
C GLY A 24 -3.68 7.22 10.72
N CYS A 25 -3.26 6.06 11.23
CA CYS A 25 -3.68 4.76 10.71
C CYS A 25 -4.99 4.27 11.35
N ARG A 26 -5.80 3.54 10.58
CA ARG A 26 -7.08 2.96 10.98
C ARG A 26 -7.30 1.65 10.23
N VAL A 27 -7.40 0.52 10.94
CA VAL A 27 -7.84 -0.74 10.33
C VAL A 27 -9.28 -0.59 9.86
N VAL A 28 -9.52 -0.88 8.57
CA VAL A 28 -10.85 -0.96 7.95
C VAL A 28 -11.36 -2.40 7.99
N GLN A 29 -10.49 -3.36 7.69
CA GLN A 29 -10.78 -4.79 7.72
C GLN A 29 -9.50 -5.57 8.10
N ALA A 30 -9.60 -6.55 9.00
CA ALA A 30 -8.47 -7.43 9.36
C ALA A 30 -8.94 -8.77 9.95
N GLU A 31 -10.03 -9.32 9.42
CA GLU A 31 -10.75 -10.47 10.00
C GLU A 31 -10.03 -11.81 9.80
N ASN A 32 -9.10 -11.87 8.84
CA ASN A 32 -8.32 -13.05 8.50
C ASN A 32 -6.81 -12.72 8.44
N LEU A 33 -5.98 -13.71 8.11
CA LEU A 33 -4.51 -13.55 8.06
C LEU A 33 -3.97 -13.50 6.62
N GLU A 34 -4.83 -13.36 5.62
CA GLU A 34 -4.48 -13.32 4.18
C GLU A 34 -4.79 -11.98 3.50
N GLU A 35 -5.66 -11.17 4.12
CA GLU A 35 -6.11 -9.86 3.68
C GLU A 35 -6.42 -8.95 4.88
N TRP A 36 -5.70 -7.83 4.99
CA TRP A 36 -6.09 -6.66 5.77
C TRP A 36 -6.42 -5.48 4.84
N ILE A 37 -7.05 -4.42 5.37
CA ILE A 37 -7.22 -3.12 4.72
C ILE A 37 -6.97 -2.06 5.79
N ILE A 38 -6.02 -1.17 5.54
CA ILE A 38 -5.62 -0.12 6.50
C ILE A 38 -5.78 1.24 5.83
N ALA A 39 -6.68 2.06 6.35
CA ALA A 39 -6.76 3.47 6.02
C ALA A 39 -5.62 4.24 6.71
N VAL A 40 -5.02 5.17 6.00
CA VAL A 40 -3.91 6.02 6.45
C VAL A 40 -4.26 7.46 6.12
N ARG A 41 -4.51 8.25 7.16
CA ARG A 41 -4.68 9.70 7.10
C ARG A 41 -3.32 10.37 7.20
N VAL A 42 -3.01 11.28 6.26
CA VAL A 42 -1.75 12.02 6.29
C VAL A 42 -1.83 13.13 7.32
N LEU A 43 -0.78 13.27 8.13
CA LEU A 43 -0.69 14.18 9.28
C LEU A 43 0.46 15.17 9.11
N GLY A 44 0.26 16.40 9.60
CA GLY A 44 1.22 17.49 9.51
C GLY A 44 1.25 18.16 8.13
N GLU A 45 2.01 19.25 8.06
CA GLU A 45 2.07 20.21 6.94
C GLU A 45 2.56 19.57 5.63
N THR A 46 1.66 18.87 4.95
CA THR A 46 1.91 18.21 3.66
C THR A 46 0.83 18.60 2.67
N VAL A 47 1.10 18.46 1.37
CA VAL A 47 0.09 18.70 0.32
C VAL A 47 -1.09 17.71 0.37
N TYR A 48 -1.04 16.69 1.23
CA TYR A 48 -2.08 15.68 1.47
C TYR A 48 -2.72 15.81 2.87
N GLU A 49 -2.44 16.88 3.62
CA GLU A 49 -2.84 16.99 5.03
C GLU A 49 -4.35 16.77 5.21
N GLY A 50 -4.70 15.83 6.10
CA GLY A 50 -6.08 15.52 6.43
C GLY A 50 -6.79 14.56 5.47
N GLU A 51 -6.24 14.27 4.29
CA GLU A 51 -6.75 13.25 3.35
C GLU A 51 -6.49 11.83 3.90
N GLU A 52 -7.41 10.89 3.66
CA GLU A 52 -7.32 9.49 4.11
C GLU A 52 -7.29 8.54 2.89
N PHE A 53 -6.27 7.66 2.84
CA PHE A 53 -6.03 6.71 1.75
C PHE A 53 -5.97 5.28 2.27
N ALA A 54 -6.65 4.33 1.62
CA ALA A 54 -6.62 2.92 2.04
C ALA A 54 -5.54 2.08 1.31
N LEU A 55 -4.81 1.26 2.06
CA LEU A 55 -3.64 0.47 1.63
C LEU A 55 -3.89 -1.05 1.61
N ALA A 56 -3.55 -1.68 0.47
CA ALA A 56 -3.86 -3.04 0.01
C ALA A 56 -3.52 -3.16 -1.54
N SER A 57 -3.00 -4.13 -2.38
CA SER A 57 -2.45 -5.53 -2.50
C SER A 57 -3.28 -6.78 -3.06
N PRO A 58 -3.23 -7.17 -4.34
CA PRO A 58 -4.47 -7.57 -5.06
C PRO A 58 -4.97 -9.04 -4.99
N LEU A 59 -6.29 -9.22 -4.71
CA LEU A 59 -7.18 -10.09 -5.54
C LEU A 59 -8.69 -9.75 -5.48
N ALA A 60 -9.05 -8.47 -5.44
CA ALA A 60 -10.33 -7.94 -5.92
C ALA A 60 -10.15 -6.45 -6.25
N ARG A 61 -9.10 -6.15 -7.03
CA ARG A 61 -8.34 -4.90 -6.97
C ARG A 61 -7.92 -4.58 -5.54
N ASN A 62 -6.68 -5.00 -5.24
CA ASN A 62 -5.88 -4.39 -4.17
C ASN A 62 -6.46 -4.67 -2.74
N ARG A 63 -6.24 -5.91 -2.22
CA ARG A 63 -6.47 -6.49 -0.84
C ARG A 63 -5.14 -6.43 0.00
N PHE A 64 -4.83 -7.11 1.12
CA PHE A 64 -3.43 -7.02 1.69
C PHE A 64 -2.76 -8.37 2.00
N ARG A 65 -1.85 -8.81 1.11
CA ARG A 65 -1.45 -10.22 1.01
C ARG A 65 -0.08 -10.57 1.57
N PHE A 66 -0.10 -11.34 2.66
CA PHE A 66 1.05 -12.06 3.19
C PHE A 66 1.20 -13.41 2.48
N ASN A 67 2.37 -13.70 1.90
CA ASN A 67 2.62 -15.00 1.27
C ASN A 67 3.02 -16.06 2.33
N SER A 68 3.19 -17.31 1.93
CA SER A 68 3.58 -18.40 2.84
C SER A 68 4.98 -18.25 3.45
N GLN A 69 5.85 -17.43 2.86
CA GLN A 69 7.21 -17.13 3.32
C GLN A 69 7.30 -15.95 4.29
N TYR A 70 6.27 -15.10 4.38
CA TYR A 70 6.23 -14.00 5.34
C TYR A 70 6.55 -14.50 6.77
N PRO A 71 7.42 -13.83 7.55
CA PRO A 71 8.01 -12.50 7.33
C PRO A 71 9.34 -12.48 6.57
N ILE A 72 9.77 -13.57 5.92
CA ILE A 72 11.01 -13.58 5.11
C ILE A 72 10.83 -12.75 3.83
N ASP A 73 9.69 -12.93 3.16
CA ASP A 73 9.29 -12.11 2.02
C ASP A 73 8.37 -10.98 2.51
N SER A 74 8.62 -9.74 2.08
CA SER A 74 7.71 -8.61 2.35
C SER A 74 6.33 -8.84 1.73
N PRO A 75 5.23 -8.40 2.38
CA PRO A 75 3.90 -8.40 1.76
C PRO A 75 3.90 -7.51 0.51
N GLU A 76 2.90 -7.69 -0.34
CA GLU A 76 2.60 -6.67 -1.35
C GLU A 76 1.81 -5.53 -0.70
N VAL A 77 1.99 -4.30 -1.18
CA VAL A 77 1.25 -3.11 -0.74
C VAL A 77 1.00 -2.22 -1.94
N THR A 78 -0.24 -1.77 -2.12
CA THR A 78 -0.64 -0.72 -3.07
C THR A 78 -1.67 0.18 -2.37
N PHE A 79 -2.22 1.16 -3.07
CA PHE A 79 -3.47 1.81 -2.67
C PHE A 79 -4.67 1.06 -3.24
N LEU A 80 -5.81 1.15 -2.55
CA LEU A 80 -7.12 0.85 -3.12
C LEU A 80 -7.48 1.88 -4.21
N ASN A 81 -8.23 1.41 -5.20
CA ASN A 81 -8.93 2.23 -6.19
C ASN A 81 -10.34 1.64 -6.34
N THR A 82 -11.24 2.14 -5.49
CA THR A 82 -12.65 1.76 -5.32
C THR A 82 -13.48 3.04 -5.18
N ASP A 83 -14.81 2.92 -5.22
CA ASP A 83 -15.70 4.09 -5.18
C ASP A 83 -15.52 4.94 -3.89
N ASP A 84 -15.14 4.32 -2.78
CA ASP A 84 -14.85 4.98 -1.50
C ASP A 84 -13.40 5.51 -1.35
N PHE A 85 -12.43 5.00 -2.14
CA PHE A 85 -11.00 5.28 -1.95
C PHE A 85 -10.25 5.39 -3.28
N SER A 86 -9.67 6.57 -3.54
CA SER A 86 -8.78 6.81 -4.68
C SER A 86 -7.30 6.89 -4.24
N PRO A 87 -6.34 6.46 -5.09
CA PRO A 87 -4.91 6.65 -4.80
C PRO A 87 -4.51 8.14 -4.80
N PRO A 88 -3.54 8.55 -3.96
CA PRO A 88 -3.02 9.92 -3.97
C PRO A 88 -2.34 10.26 -5.32
N THR A 89 -2.57 11.48 -5.80
CA THR A 89 -1.86 12.04 -6.96
C THR A 89 -0.42 12.38 -6.57
N HIS A 90 0.50 11.44 -6.75
CA HIS A 90 1.87 11.49 -6.21
C HIS A 90 2.91 10.94 -7.22
N PRO A 91 4.14 11.49 -7.33
CA PRO A 91 5.13 11.14 -8.37
C PRO A 91 5.52 9.66 -8.47
N HIS A 92 5.29 8.91 -7.39
CA HIS A 92 5.58 7.47 -7.28
C HIS A 92 4.32 6.61 -7.06
N VAL A 93 3.12 7.16 -7.32
CA VAL A 93 1.84 6.45 -7.20
C VAL A 93 1.07 6.51 -8.52
N TYR A 94 0.88 5.35 -9.11
CA TYR A 94 0.08 5.19 -10.32
C TYR A 94 -1.41 5.21 -10.00
N THR A 95 -2.24 5.70 -10.91
CA THR A 95 -3.69 5.78 -10.69
C THR A 95 -4.38 4.43 -10.54
N ASN A 96 -3.73 3.30 -10.84
CA ASN A 96 -4.20 1.95 -10.48
C ASN A 96 -3.85 1.52 -9.03
N GLY A 97 -3.29 2.44 -8.23
CA GLY A 97 -2.87 2.24 -6.85
C GLY A 97 -1.44 1.72 -6.68
N THR A 98 -0.73 1.34 -7.74
CA THR A 98 0.64 0.83 -7.60
C THR A 98 1.57 1.91 -7.03
N MET A 99 2.40 1.54 -6.06
CA MET A 99 3.50 2.37 -5.55
C MET A 99 4.85 1.94 -6.13
N GLN A 100 5.69 2.92 -6.48
CA GLN A 100 7.11 2.75 -6.78
C GLN A 100 8.01 3.14 -5.59
N SER A 101 7.54 4.06 -4.73
CA SER A 101 8.22 4.50 -3.51
C SER A 101 7.22 5.13 -2.53
N MET A 102 7.65 5.36 -1.28
CA MET A 102 6.83 5.90 -0.18
C MET A 102 6.49 7.39 -0.36
N LEU A 103 5.36 7.82 0.25
CA LEU A 103 4.84 9.20 0.13
C LEU A 103 5.68 10.30 0.81
N ALA A 104 6.59 9.94 1.72
CA ALA A 104 7.05 10.82 2.80
C ALA A 104 7.95 12.01 2.39
N SER A 105 8.48 12.02 1.16
CA SER A 105 9.37 13.08 0.65
C SER A 105 8.68 14.09 -0.29
N CYS A 106 7.38 13.92 -0.54
CA CYS A 106 6.66 14.59 -1.61
C CYS A 106 6.42 16.09 -1.36
N LYS A 107 6.79 16.93 -2.33
CA LYS A 107 6.63 18.40 -2.27
C LYS A 107 5.56 18.96 -3.24
N LYS A 108 4.98 18.12 -4.10
CA LYS A 108 4.00 18.50 -5.13
C LYS A 108 3.04 17.35 -5.46
N LYS A 109 1.76 17.66 -5.65
CA LYS A 109 0.77 16.73 -6.20
C LYS A 109 0.89 16.67 -7.73
N GLU A 110 1.56 15.65 -8.23
CA GLU A 110 1.75 15.36 -9.66
C GLU A 110 1.80 13.83 -9.87
N LEU A 111 1.40 13.33 -11.05
CA LEU A 111 1.41 11.89 -11.35
C LEU A 111 2.79 11.42 -11.86
N PRO A 112 3.08 10.11 -11.82
CA PRO A 112 4.24 9.54 -12.50
C PRO A 112 4.23 9.91 -14.00
N PRO A 113 5.36 10.29 -14.60
CA PRO A 113 5.40 10.84 -15.97
C PRO A 113 4.98 9.83 -17.06
N ASP A 114 4.89 8.55 -16.74
CA ASP A 114 4.40 7.50 -17.65
C ASP A 114 3.13 6.79 -17.15
N ASN A 115 2.36 7.41 -16.24
CA ASN A 115 1.17 6.83 -15.62
C ASN A 115 0.28 6.04 -16.60
N ASP A 116 -0.13 6.66 -17.69
CA ASP A 116 -1.07 6.09 -18.67
C ASP A 116 -0.47 4.92 -19.48
N ARG A 117 0.86 4.88 -19.59
CA ARG A 117 1.63 3.80 -20.21
C ARG A 117 1.74 2.63 -19.25
N TYR A 118 2.06 2.88 -17.98
CA TYR A 118 2.14 1.85 -16.95
C TYR A 118 0.77 1.23 -16.68
N VAL A 119 -0.25 2.03 -16.35
CA VAL A 119 -1.59 1.56 -15.96
C VAL A 119 -2.24 0.69 -17.04
N ARG A 120 -1.97 0.96 -18.33
CA ARG A 120 -2.46 0.16 -19.47
C ARG A 120 -1.84 -1.24 -19.54
N ASN A 121 -0.62 -1.42 -19.06
CA ASN A 121 0.18 -2.65 -19.19
C ASN A 121 0.54 -3.28 -17.83
N ALA A 122 -0.03 -2.77 -16.73
CA ALA A 122 0.37 -3.14 -15.38
C ALA A 122 0.10 -4.62 -15.09
N PRO A 123 1.09 -5.36 -14.56
CA PRO A 123 0.91 -6.75 -14.18
C PRO A 123 -0.02 -6.92 -12.97
N LYS A 124 -0.45 -8.15 -12.71
CA LYS A 124 -1.39 -8.47 -11.62
C LYS A 124 -0.78 -8.32 -10.22
N SER A 125 0.54 -8.52 -10.08
CA SER A 125 1.31 -8.16 -8.88
C SER A 125 2.27 -7.02 -9.22
N PRO A 126 2.40 -5.98 -8.36
CA PRO A 126 3.46 -4.97 -8.47
C PRO A 126 4.89 -5.54 -8.47
N LYS A 127 5.10 -6.77 -7.96
CA LYS A 127 6.42 -7.42 -7.93
C LYS A 127 6.85 -7.93 -9.31
N ASP A 128 5.91 -8.17 -10.21
CA ASP A 128 6.19 -8.56 -11.60
C ASP A 128 6.59 -7.36 -12.47
N THR A 129 6.48 -6.13 -11.96
CA THR A 129 6.86 -4.90 -12.68
C THR A 129 8.36 -4.84 -12.88
N ARG A 130 8.79 -4.68 -14.14
CA ARG A 130 10.17 -4.36 -14.48
C ARG A 130 10.43 -2.88 -14.20
N TRP A 131 10.81 -2.58 -12.96
CA TRP A 131 11.16 -1.24 -12.51
C TRP A 131 12.37 -0.69 -13.28
N ALA A 132 12.13 0.37 -14.06
CA ALA A 132 13.17 1.32 -14.41
C ALA A 132 13.23 2.38 -13.29
N TYR A 133 14.39 2.50 -12.65
CA TYR A 133 14.66 3.64 -11.78
C TYR A 133 15.01 4.84 -12.68
N HIS A 134 14.40 5.98 -12.40
CA HIS A 134 14.54 7.24 -13.16
C HIS A 134 14.98 8.39 -12.26
N ASP A 135 15.53 8.06 -11.09
CA ASP A 135 16.17 9.00 -10.17
C ASP A 135 17.68 8.74 -10.25
N ASP A 136 18.36 9.49 -11.12
CA ASP A 136 19.81 9.40 -11.34
C ASP A 136 20.62 10.13 -10.24
N THR A 137 19.99 10.44 -9.10
CA THR A 137 20.49 11.37 -8.06
C THR A 137 20.45 10.81 -6.63
N VAL A 138 20.46 9.49 -6.48
CA VAL A 138 20.52 8.76 -5.18
C VAL A 138 21.93 8.22 -4.88
#